data_AF-A0AA51IP78-F1
#
_entry.id   AF-A0AA51IP78-F1
#
_cell.length_a   1.000
_cell.length_b   1.000
_cell.length_c   1.000
_cell.angle_alpha   90.00
_cell.angle_beta   90.00
_cell.angle_gamma   90.00
#
_symmetry.space_group_name_H-M   'P 1'
#
loop_
_entity.id
_entity.type
_entity.pdbx_description
1 polymer ?
#
loop_
_entity_poly.entity_id
_entity_poly.type
_entity_poly.pdbx_seq_one_letter_code
_entity_poly.pdbx_strand_id
1 'polypeptide(L)'
;IRLASIETSSKPPLTMEKEKYKNAYFQVTRGDYSPLLKLVNENLEKAIQYAANENEQNMLKHYVNSFKEGDLNEHKEGSRYWIKDKGPIIET
;
A
#
# COMPACT_ATOMS: atom_id res chain seq x y z
N ILE A 1 16.67 -5.59 -2.73
CA ILE A 1 15.21 -5.81 -2.70
C ILE A 1 14.57 -4.45 -2.83
N ARG A 2 13.61 -4.25 -3.73
CA ARG A 2 12.96 -2.96 -3.95
C ARG A 2 11.45 -3.13 -3.79
N LEU A 3 10.85 -2.42 -2.85
CA LEU A 3 9.41 -2.44 -2.59
C LEU A 3 8.70 -1.52 -3.59
N ALA A 4 7.51 -1.94 -4.03
CA ALA A 4 6.63 -1.11 -4.83
C ALA A 4 5.98 -0.05 -3.93
N SER A 5 6.15 1.22 -4.28
CA SER A 5 5.58 2.34 -3.53
C SER A 5 5.64 3.63 -4.35
N ILE A 6 4.81 4.62 -3.99
CA ILE A 6 4.94 5.98 -4.50
C ILE A 6 6.18 6.65 -3.92
N GLU A 7 6.31 6.60 -2.59
CA GLU A 7 7.43 7.23 -1.90
C GLU A 7 8.74 6.51 -2.22
N THR A 8 9.83 7.27 -2.33
CA THR A 8 11.14 6.77 -2.77
C THR A 8 12.22 6.91 -1.70
N SER A 9 12.01 7.77 -0.70
CA SER A 9 12.93 8.02 0.41
C SER A 9 13.07 6.82 1.33
N SER A 10 14.17 6.71 2.08
CA SER A 10 14.31 5.67 3.11
C SER A 10 13.27 5.87 4.22
N LYS A 11 12.63 4.78 4.66
CA LYS A 11 11.68 4.73 5.76
C LYS A 11 11.82 3.41 6.55
N PRO A 12 12.72 3.35 7.55
CA PRO A 12 12.75 2.22 8.49
C PRO A 12 11.43 2.11 9.26
N PRO A 13 10.95 0.89 9.58
CA PRO A 13 11.60 -0.40 9.34
C PRO A 13 11.30 -1.01 7.94
N LEU A 14 10.58 -0.31 7.05
CA LEU A 14 10.26 -0.84 5.71
C LEU A 14 11.49 -0.95 4.81
N THR A 15 12.39 0.05 4.90
CA THR A 15 13.69 0.02 4.22
C THR A 15 14.81 -0.34 5.19
N MET A 16 15.88 -0.87 4.63
CA MET A 16 17.06 -1.33 5.36
C MET A 16 18.30 -0.91 4.58
N GLU A 17 19.25 -0.29 5.29
CA GLU A 17 20.56 0.02 4.74
C GLU A 17 21.31 -1.27 4.36
N LYS A 18 22.44 -1.11 3.67
CA LYS A 18 23.22 -2.25 3.17
C LYS A 18 23.74 -3.10 4.33
N GLU A 19 23.30 -4.36 4.41
CA GLU A 19 23.69 -5.34 5.44
C GLU A 19 24.33 -6.58 4.79
N LYS A 20 25.32 -7.18 5.46
CA LYS A 20 25.96 -8.43 5.00
C LYS A 20 25.25 -9.64 5.61
N TYR A 21 24.67 -10.48 4.76
CA TYR A 21 24.03 -11.73 5.14
C TYR A 21 24.55 -12.89 4.29
N LYS A 22 25.06 -13.94 4.93
CA LYS A 22 25.62 -15.14 4.27
C LYS A 22 26.56 -14.80 3.09
N ASN A 23 27.55 -13.94 3.33
CA ASN A 23 28.54 -13.46 2.35
C ASN A 23 27.99 -12.67 1.14
N ALA A 24 26.71 -12.30 1.13
CA ALA A 24 26.13 -11.37 0.17
C ALA A 24 25.64 -10.10 0.86
N TYR A 25 25.67 -8.97 0.15
CA TYR A 25 25.11 -7.72 0.65
C TYR A 25 23.67 -7.58 0.21
N PHE A 26 22.79 -7.29 1.17
CA PHE A 26 21.38 -7.01 0.94
C PHE A 26 21.07 -5.58 1.32
N GLN A 27 20.15 -4.97 0.59
CA GLN A 27 19.57 -3.67 0.89
C GLN A 27 18.09 -3.74 0.55
N VAL A 28 17.24 -3.13 1.37
CA VAL A 28 15.81 -2.97 1.10
C VAL A 28 15.54 -1.50 0.83
N THR A 29 15.13 -1.18 -0.39
CA THR A 29 14.73 0.16 -0.82
C THR A 29 13.26 0.15 -1.23
N ARG A 30 12.70 1.32 -1.55
CA ARG A 30 11.31 1.45 -2.02
C ARG A 30 11.22 2.37 -3.24
N GLY A 31 10.03 2.52 -3.81
CA GLY A 31 9.77 3.39 -4.94
C GLY A 31 9.74 2.66 -6.29
N ASP A 32 9.51 1.34 -6.31
CA ASP A 32 9.24 0.65 -7.57
C ASP A 32 7.84 1.04 -8.10
N TYR A 33 7.71 1.23 -9.41
CA TYR A 33 6.48 1.69 -10.10
C TYR A 33 5.86 3.01 -9.60
N SER A 34 6.63 3.86 -8.91
CA SER A 34 6.14 5.09 -8.25
C SER A 34 5.21 5.96 -9.12
N PRO A 35 5.52 6.27 -10.41
CA PRO A 35 4.61 7.07 -11.24
C PRO A 35 3.26 6.40 -11.51
N LEU A 36 3.24 5.07 -11.65
CA LEU A 36 2.00 4.31 -11.89
C LEU A 36 1.16 4.20 -10.62
N LEU A 37 1.81 3.89 -9.49
CA LEU A 37 1.12 3.80 -8.20
C LEU A 37 0.55 5.15 -7.76
N LYS A 38 1.17 6.26 -8.17
CA LYS A 38 0.61 7.59 -7.95
C LYS A 38 -0.75 7.76 -8.63
N LEU A 39 -0.86 7.33 -9.89
CA LEU A 39 -2.14 7.36 -10.62
C LEU A 39 -3.18 6.43 -9.99
N VAL A 40 -2.76 5.27 -9.48
CA VAL A 40 -3.65 4.36 -8.74
C VAL A 40 -4.19 5.06 -7.49
N ASN A 41 -3.33 5.63 -6.65
CA ASN A 41 -3.76 6.33 -5.45
C ASN A 41 -4.67 7.53 -5.73
N GLU A 42 -4.36 8.35 -6.74
CA GLU A 42 -5.20 9.48 -7.13
C GLU A 42 -6.64 9.05 -7.48
N ASN A 43 -6.83 7.87 -8.05
CA ASN A 43 -8.15 7.34 -8.35
C ASN A 43 -8.83 6.69 -7.13
N LEU A 44 -8.07 5.98 -6.28
CA LEU A 44 -8.58 5.42 -5.04
C LEU A 44 -9.04 6.52 -4.07
N GLU A 45 -8.30 7.63 -3.97
CA GLU A 45 -8.67 8.80 -3.17
C GLU A 45 -9.98 9.44 -3.63
N LYS A 46 -10.23 9.49 -4.95
CA LYS A 46 -11.51 9.94 -5.50
C LYS A 46 -12.63 8.94 -5.19
N ALA A 47 -12.36 7.64 -5.31
CA ALA A 47 -13.33 6.59 -5.04
C ALA A 47 -13.85 6.61 -3.58
N ILE A 48 -13.02 7.01 -2.62
CA ILE A 48 -13.43 7.15 -1.20
C ILE A 48 -14.67 8.04 -1.03
N GLN A 49 -14.84 9.08 -1.86
CA GLN A 49 -16.00 9.99 -1.78
C GLN A 49 -17.33 9.33 -2.18
N TYR A 50 -17.27 8.20 -2.90
CA TYR A 50 -18.41 7.47 -3.42
C TYR A 50 -18.63 6.12 -2.73
N ALA A 51 -17.83 5.81 -1.70
CA ALA A 51 -17.95 4.59 -0.93
C ALA A 51 -19.32 4.50 -0.24
N ALA A 52 -19.97 3.35 -0.34
CA ALA A 52 -21.32 3.13 0.16
C ALA A 52 -21.38 3.01 1.69
N ASN A 53 -20.27 2.66 2.34
CA ASN A 53 -20.18 2.49 3.78
C ASN A 53 -18.76 2.72 4.34
N GLU A 54 -18.64 2.71 5.66
CA GLU A 54 -17.36 2.94 6.34
C GLU A 54 -16.32 1.85 6.10
N ASN A 55 -16.73 0.60 5.89
CA ASN A 55 -15.78 -0.48 5.60
C ASN A 55 -15.08 -0.23 4.26
N GLU A 56 -15.83 0.12 3.21
CA GLU A 56 -15.26 0.50 1.91
C GLU A 56 -14.32 1.72 2.03
N GLN A 57 -14.73 2.76 2.76
CA GLN A 57 -13.89 3.94 2.98
C GLN A 57 -12.56 3.57 3.68
N ASN A 58 -12.63 2.75 4.72
CA ASN A 58 -11.44 2.35 5.49
C ASN A 58 -10.54 1.40 4.68
N MET A 59 -11.14 0.46 3.95
CA MET A 59 -10.42 -0.39 3.00
C MET A 59 -9.60 0.45 2.02
N LEU A 60 -10.24 1.40 1.33
CA LEU A 60 -9.59 2.25 0.33
C LEU A 60 -8.49 3.13 0.96
N LYS A 61 -8.72 3.71 2.13
CA LYS A 61 -7.70 4.51 2.85
C LYS A 61 -6.45 3.68 3.16
N HIS A 62 -6.62 2.44 3.61
CA HIS A 62 -5.51 1.53 3.88
C HIS A 62 -4.79 1.08 2.60
N TYR A 63 -5.50 0.84 1.50
CA TYR A 63 -4.87 0.55 0.21
C TYR A 63 -4.07 1.74 -0.33
N VAL A 64 -4.60 2.96 -0.22
CA VAL A 64 -3.88 4.20 -0.54
C VAL A 64 -2.58 4.28 0.27
N ASN A 65 -2.63 4.04 1.57
CA ASN A 65 -1.43 4.05 2.42
C ASN A 65 -0.42 2.95 2.03
N SER A 66 -0.91 1.74 1.74
CA SER A 66 -0.06 0.62 1.33
C SER A 66 0.71 0.94 0.06
N PHE A 67 0.02 1.40 -0.99
CA PHE A 67 0.64 1.75 -2.27
C PHE A 67 1.50 3.01 -2.17
N LYS A 68 1.17 3.94 -1.28
CA LYS A 68 2.00 5.12 -1.04
C LYS A 68 3.33 4.74 -0.40
N GLU A 69 3.29 3.95 0.67
CA GLU A 69 4.44 3.72 1.54
C GLU A 69 5.22 2.45 1.21
N GLY A 70 4.60 1.49 0.52
CA GLY A 70 5.10 0.13 0.30
C GLY A 70 4.91 -0.79 1.51
N ASP A 71 3.87 -0.55 2.32
CA ASP A 71 3.62 -1.30 3.56
C ASP A 71 2.58 -2.41 3.36
N LEU A 72 3.01 -3.65 3.54
CA LEU A 72 2.13 -4.82 3.44
C LEU A 72 1.13 -4.91 4.61
N ASN A 73 1.44 -4.36 5.77
CA ASN A 73 0.52 -4.37 6.90
C ASN A 73 -0.69 -3.48 6.62
N GLU A 74 -0.48 -2.30 6.02
CA GLU A 74 -1.57 -1.44 5.55
C GLU A 74 -2.45 -2.19 4.55
N HIS A 75 -1.87 -2.94 3.60
CA HIS A 75 -2.66 -3.76 2.68
C HIS A 75 -3.52 -4.79 3.44
N LYS A 76 -2.92 -5.51 4.40
CA LYS A 76 -3.63 -6.52 5.19
C LYS A 76 -4.77 -5.90 5.99
N GLU A 77 -4.57 -4.72 6.58
CA GLU A 77 -5.63 -4.01 7.31
C GLU A 77 -6.75 -3.56 6.37
N GLY A 78 -6.42 -3.05 5.18
CA GLY A 78 -7.42 -2.79 4.14
C GLY A 78 -8.23 -4.05 3.78
N SER A 79 -7.55 -5.19 3.62
CA SER A 79 -8.20 -6.47 3.37
C SER A 79 -9.09 -6.92 4.55
N ARG A 80 -8.79 -6.55 5.80
CA ARG A 80 -9.68 -6.84 6.94
C ARG A 80 -10.98 -6.04 6.89
N TYR A 81 -10.93 -4.80 6.41
CA TYR A 81 -12.14 -4.02 6.18
C TYR A 81 -12.93 -4.57 5.01
N TRP A 82 -12.25 -4.94 3.91
CA TRP A 82 -12.87 -5.59 2.75
C TRP A 82 -13.66 -6.84 3.13
N ILE A 83 -13.07 -7.79 3.88
CA ILE A 83 -13.78 -9.01 4.28
C ILE A 83 -14.98 -8.74 5.21
N LYS A 84 -15.03 -7.59 5.89
CA LYS A 84 -16.15 -7.21 6.76
C LYS A 84 -17.30 -6.56 5.98
N ASP A 85 -17.03 -6.07 4.79
CA ASP A 85 -18.05 -5.56 3.89
C ASP A 85 -18.78 -6.73 3.22
N LYS A 86 -20.07 -6.90 3.52
CA LYS A 86 -20.83 -8.10 3.14
C LYS A 86 -21.96 -7.72 2.19
N GLY A 87 -21.95 -8.35 1.01
CA GLY A 87 -22.95 -8.12 -0.03
C GLY A 87 -22.95 -6.69 -0.59
N PRO A 88 -21.78 -6.10 -0.91
CA PRO A 88 -21.76 -4.80 -1.55
C PRO A 88 -22.44 -4.87 -2.93
N ILE A 89 -23.03 -3.76 -3.36
CA ILE A 89 -23.64 -3.66 -4.70
C ILE A 89 -22.54 -3.68 -5.78
N ILE A 90 -21.41 -3.05 -5.49
CA ILE A 90 -20.22 -3.00 -6.35
C ILE A 90 -19.05 -3.65 -5.58
N GLU A 91 -18.50 -4.75 -6.10
CA GLU A 91 -17.38 -5.50 -5.51
C GLU A 91 -16.10 -5.30 -6.35
N THR A 92 -14.93 -5.35 -5.71
CA THR A 92 -13.61 -5.08 -6.35
C THR A 92 -12.47 -5.90 -5.77
#